data_AF-A0A4Q2Y681-F1
#
_entry.id   AF-A0A4Q2Y681-F1
#
_cell.length_a   1.000
_cell.length_b   1.000
_cell.length_c   1.000
_cell.angle_alpha   90.00
_cell.angle_beta   90.00
_cell.angle_gamma   90.00
#
_symmetry.space_group_name_H-M   'P 1'
#
loop_
_entity.id
_entity.type
_entity.pdbx_description
1 polymer ?
#
loop_
_entity_poly.entity_id
_entity_poly.type
_entity_poly.pdbx_seq_one_letter_code
_entity_poly.pdbx_strand_id
1 'polypeptide(L)'
;LIAASAVAVGGQRGLHALEDWLNDSRGSSQGGFDPFSVYTRIGVPGEVNLSPEIVWRIQPPPGVAPPRLLRTASYNTYRTSSWAIEPSAAGRVFTDLSSRIFEQLPYFITTPEADEATQLRSVSPDLPRFTLRGGADEETPLPLPGDAASLKGFELDGIEGNAMGTIRIFPKHSVVEGTVLWKSLTNPESPPSDEDLYIPKLERDAVRKSLRDVQLDPEVIDRLPNAERPTLREKLAAIQAWMQREFSYSRQLGISSSTHVSTSPTAITQFLRTERRGHCEYFASATVLMLRDAGIPARYAIGYATMERDVKRGEFIIRGTHGHAWCRVWDETTNAWIDFDTTPSVWSATVPPPASLTQRFNDWLQL
;
A
#
# COMPACT_ATOMS: atom_id res chain seq x y z
N LEU A 1 30.54 45.35 -6.47
CA LEU A 1 31.57 44.52 -7.14
C LEU A 1 31.96 43.40 -6.16
N ILE A 2 31.40 42.20 -6.37
CA ILE A 2 32.14 40.96 -6.73
C ILE A 2 32.84 40.37 -5.50
N ALA A 3 32.24 39.40 -4.79
CA ALA A 3 32.17 37.96 -5.04
C ALA A 3 33.29 37.14 -4.36
N ALA A 4 32.82 36.12 -3.61
CA ALA A 4 33.34 34.75 -3.46
C ALA A 4 34.69 34.56 -2.72
N SER A 5 34.94 33.49 -1.95
CA SER A 5 34.52 32.09 -2.13
C SER A 5 34.57 31.33 -0.79
N ALA A 6 33.54 30.56 -0.46
CA ALA A 6 33.52 29.09 -0.47
C ALA A 6 34.33 28.39 0.65
N VAL A 7 33.61 27.92 1.67
CA VAL A 7 33.99 26.74 2.45
C VAL A 7 32.77 25.81 2.49
N ALA A 8 33.06 24.54 2.21
CA ALA A 8 32.16 23.44 1.94
C ALA A 8 31.12 23.17 3.04
N VAL A 9 29.89 22.90 2.61
CA VAL A 9 28.99 21.96 3.29
C VAL A 9 28.44 21.02 2.23
N GLY A 10 29.20 19.97 1.94
CA GLY A 10 28.66 18.74 1.38
C GLY A 10 28.31 17.83 2.54
N GLY A 11 27.03 17.49 2.70
CA GLY A 11 26.58 16.61 3.76
C GLY A 11 25.09 16.29 3.66
N GLN A 12 24.80 15.01 3.45
CA GLN A 12 23.52 14.32 3.70
C GLN A 12 22.29 14.79 2.90
N ARG A 13 22.15 14.23 1.70
CA ARG A 13 20.84 13.96 1.09
C ARG A 13 20.62 12.45 1.09
N GLY A 14 19.73 11.98 1.93
CA GLY A 14 19.35 10.59 2.02
C GLY A 14 18.48 10.37 3.26
N LEU A 15 17.31 9.76 3.06
CA LEU A 15 16.23 9.49 4.03
C LEU A 15 15.43 10.78 4.23
N HIS A 16 14.16 10.88 3.86
CA HIS A 16 13.00 10.14 4.35
C HIS A 16 11.94 10.10 3.21
N ALA A 17 11.07 9.09 3.14
CA ALA A 17 10.08 9.01 2.04
C ALA A 17 8.77 8.39 2.46
N LEU A 18 8.76 7.27 3.20
CA LEU A 18 7.52 6.76 3.81
C LEU A 18 7.14 7.58 5.05
N GLU A 19 8.13 8.00 5.84
CA GLU A 19 7.96 8.92 6.97
C GLU A 19 7.55 10.31 6.48
N ASP A 20 8.18 10.84 5.44
CA ASP A 20 7.76 12.11 4.82
C ASP A 20 6.38 11.98 4.16
N TRP A 21 6.08 10.90 3.43
CA TRP A 21 4.74 10.68 2.87
C TRP A 21 3.63 10.59 3.94
N LEU A 22 3.89 9.89 5.05
CA LEU A 22 2.91 9.73 6.15
C LEU A 22 2.85 10.95 7.07
N ASN A 23 3.95 11.69 7.25
CA ASN A 23 4.03 12.86 8.13
C ASN A 23 3.65 14.17 7.41
N ASP A 24 3.94 14.31 6.12
CA ASP A 24 3.80 15.55 5.34
C ASP A 24 2.44 15.69 4.66
N SER A 25 1.51 14.76 4.91
CA SER A 25 0.07 14.87 4.56
C SER A 25 -0.67 16.05 5.24
N ARG A 26 0.08 16.94 5.91
CA ARG A 26 -0.40 18.18 6.55
C ARG A 26 0.51 19.41 6.29
N GLY A 27 1.36 19.36 5.27
CA GLY A 27 1.97 20.57 4.71
C GLY A 27 3.39 20.90 5.17
N SER A 28 4.34 20.73 4.27
CA SER A 28 5.50 21.58 4.08
C SER A 28 5.99 21.47 2.63
N SER A 29 6.43 22.58 2.04
CA SER A 29 6.64 22.76 0.60
C SER A 29 7.88 22.05 0.01
N GLN A 30 8.33 20.92 0.57
CA GLN A 30 9.52 20.20 0.07
C GLN A 30 9.43 18.66 -0.01
N GLY A 31 8.30 18.00 0.32
CA GLY A 31 8.20 16.53 0.31
C GLY A 31 6.85 15.95 -0.12
N GLY A 32 6.29 16.39 -1.25
CA GLY A 32 4.97 15.94 -1.73
C GLY A 32 4.85 14.44 -2.06
N PHE A 33 3.62 13.93 -2.04
CA PHE A 33 3.25 12.59 -2.51
C PHE A 33 3.75 12.33 -3.94
N ASP A 34 4.53 11.27 -4.13
CA ASP A 34 4.87 10.75 -5.46
C ASP A 34 4.01 9.50 -5.77
N PRO A 35 2.99 9.61 -6.63
CA PRO A 35 2.17 8.46 -7.02
C PRO A 35 2.94 7.42 -7.84
N PHE A 36 4.13 7.75 -8.33
CA PHE A 36 4.89 6.91 -9.25
C PHE A 36 6.05 6.18 -8.61
N SER A 37 6.51 6.60 -7.43
CA SER A 37 7.58 5.90 -6.71
C SER A 37 7.53 6.11 -5.22
N VAL A 38 8.08 5.14 -4.48
CA VAL A 38 8.28 5.22 -3.04
C VAL A 38 9.64 4.62 -2.68
N TYR A 39 10.42 5.35 -1.89
CA TYR A 39 11.62 4.80 -1.27
C TYR A 39 11.24 4.11 0.04
N THR A 40 11.70 2.87 0.17
CA THR A 40 11.55 2.10 1.40
C THR A 40 12.75 2.33 2.33
N ARG A 41 12.59 1.97 3.59
CA ARG A 41 13.67 1.89 4.58
C ARG A 41 14.38 0.53 4.56
N ILE A 42 14.18 -0.26 3.51
CA ILE A 42 14.90 -1.51 3.30
C ILE A 42 16.40 -1.23 3.15
N GLY A 43 17.21 -1.93 3.94
CA GLY A 43 18.66 -1.78 4.01
C GLY A 43 19.16 -0.56 4.78
N VAL A 44 18.26 0.18 5.43
CA VAL A 44 18.59 1.37 6.23
C VAL A 44 18.50 1.03 7.72
N PRO A 45 19.63 1.09 8.46
CA PRO A 45 19.61 0.93 9.91
C PRO A 45 18.84 2.04 10.62
N GLY A 46 18.27 1.74 11.78
CA GLY A 46 17.58 2.70 12.64
C GLY A 46 16.10 2.38 12.85
N GLU A 47 15.40 3.29 13.50
CA GLU A 47 13.96 3.17 13.80
C GLU A 47 13.12 3.85 12.72
N VAL A 48 12.01 3.23 12.35
CA VAL A 48 10.95 3.88 11.54
C VAL A 48 10.08 4.66 12.51
N ASN A 49 10.04 5.99 12.46
CA ASN A 49 9.10 6.82 13.22
C ASN A 49 7.98 7.33 12.31
N LEU A 50 6.75 7.33 12.81
CA LEU A 50 5.56 7.74 12.05
C LEU A 50 4.74 8.71 12.88
N SER A 51 4.06 9.65 12.23
CA SER A 51 3.30 10.70 12.89
C SER A 51 2.09 10.14 13.63
N PRO A 52 1.90 10.47 14.91
CA PRO A 52 0.74 10.03 15.68
C PRO A 52 -0.52 10.86 15.37
N GLU A 53 -0.48 11.78 14.40
CA GLU A 53 -1.61 12.62 14.02
C GLU A 53 -2.71 11.85 13.28
N ILE A 54 -3.95 12.26 13.47
CA ILE A 54 -5.11 11.74 12.75
C ILE A 54 -5.13 12.31 11.34
N VAL A 55 -5.05 11.45 10.34
CA VAL A 55 -5.12 11.82 8.93
C VAL A 55 -6.52 11.61 8.36
N TRP A 56 -7.18 10.51 8.75
CA TRP A 56 -8.53 10.17 8.28
C TRP A 56 -9.39 9.57 9.39
N ARG A 57 -10.70 9.68 9.24
CA ARG A 57 -11.71 8.99 10.02
C ARG A 57 -12.62 8.19 9.10
N ILE A 58 -12.97 7.00 9.57
CA ILE A 58 -13.94 6.13 8.91
C ILE A 58 -15.15 5.95 9.81
N GLN A 59 -16.34 6.26 9.28
CA GLN A 59 -17.60 5.94 9.93
C GLN A 59 -18.33 4.87 9.12
N PRO A 60 -18.25 3.58 9.53
CA PRO A 60 -19.06 2.54 8.91
C PRO A 60 -20.50 2.59 9.45
N PRO A 61 -21.46 1.98 8.75
CA PRO A 61 -22.80 1.74 9.28
C PRO A 61 -22.76 0.93 10.58
N PRO A 62 -23.77 1.07 11.45
CA PRO A 62 -23.84 0.29 12.70
C PRO A 62 -23.71 -1.22 12.44
N GLY A 63 -22.80 -1.86 13.19
CA GLY A 63 -22.57 -3.31 13.09
C GLY A 63 -21.71 -3.77 11.91
N VAL A 64 -21.27 -2.86 11.04
CA VAL A 64 -20.40 -3.17 9.90
C VAL A 64 -18.94 -2.89 10.26
N ALA A 65 -18.06 -3.87 10.06
CA ALA A 65 -16.63 -3.66 10.20
C ALA A 65 -16.07 -2.88 8.99
N PRO A 66 -15.16 -1.92 9.20
CA PRO A 66 -14.51 -1.22 8.10
C PRO A 66 -13.55 -2.17 7.35
N PRO A 67 -13.11 -1.77 6.15
CA PRO A 67 -11.96 -2.39 5.49
C PRO A 67 -10.76 -2.44 6.43
N ARG A 68 -9.97 -3.52 6.37
CA ARG A 68 -8.76 -3.66 7.21
C ARG A 68 -7.58 -2.86 6.68
N LEU A 69 -7.52 -2.68 5.36
CA LEU A 69 -6.44 -2.02 4.64
C LEU A 69 -7.06 -0.99 3.70
N LEU A 70 -6.47 0.21 3.70
CA LEU A 70 -6.84 1.32 2.84
C LEU A 70 -5.61 1.71 2.04
N ARG A 71 -5.63 1.34 0.77
CA ARG A 71 -4.58 1.58 -0.21
C ARG A 71 -4.59 3.03 -0.67
N THR A 72 -3.40 3.62 -0.74
CA THR A 72 -3.18 4.92 -1.37
C THR A 72 -2.46 4.78 -2.69
N ALA A 73 -1.53 3.83 -2.81
CA ALA A 73 -0.84 3.54 -4.06
C ALA A 73 -0.41 2.07 -4.18
N SER A 74 -0.24 1.61 -5.43
CA SER A 74 0.41 0.34 -5.79
C SER A 74 1.57 0.57 -6.75
N TYR A 75 2.55 -0.33 -6.72
CA TYR A 75 3.76 -0.27 -7.52
C TYR A 75 4.13 -1.68 -8.02
N ASN A 76 4.69 -1.77 -9.22
CA ASN A 76 5.01 -3.05 -9.88
C ASN A 76 6.50 -3.25 -10.15
N THR A 77 7.36 -2.24 -9.99
CA THR A 77 8.81 -2.39 -10.22
C THR A 77 9.59 -2.21 -8.93
N TYR A 78 10.37 -3.23 -8.55
CA TYR A 78 11.30 -3.16 -7.41
C TYR A 78 12.73 -2.85 -7.86
N ARG A 79 13.37 -1.87 -7.22
CA ARG A 79 14.76 -1.47 -7.50
C ARG A 79 15.52 -1.24 -6.20
N THR A 80 16.20 -2.28 -5.71
CA THR A 80 17.12 -2.26 -4.54
C THR A 80 16.47 -1.87 -3.20
N SER A 81 15.95 -0.65 -3.08
CA SER A 81 15.29 -0.11 -1.90
C SER A 81 14.12 0.81 -2.25
N SER A 82 13.68 0.84 -3.50
CA SER A 82 12.48 1.57 -3.92
C SER A 82 11.53 0.69 -4.71
N TRP A 83 10.26 1.09 -4.66
CA TRP A 83 9.21 0.60 -5.54
C TRP A 83 8.77 1.74 -6.45
N ALA A 84 8.45 1.42 -7.70
CA ALA A 84 7.99 2.39 -8.68
C ALA A 84 6.99 1.79 -9.64
N ILE A 85 6.30 2.66 -10.37
CA ILE A 85 5.56 2.32 -11.59
C ILE A 85 6.54 2.48 -12.77
N GLU A 86 6.72 1.42 -13.56
CA GLU A 86 7.64 1.45 -14.70
C GLU A 86 7.35 2.65 -15.63
N PRO A 87 8.37 3.44 -16.04
CA PRO A 87 8.20 4.65 -16.85
C PRO A 87 7.41 4.49 -18.15
N SER A 88 7.43 3.30 -18.77
CA SER A 88 6.70 3.00 -20.00
C SER A 88 5.30 2.41 -19.78
N ALA A 89 4.89 2.18 -18.53
CA ALA A 89 3.59 1.58 -18.23
C ALA A 89 2.48 2.62 -18.31
N ALA A 90 1.31 2.21 -18.84
CA ALA A 90 0.06 2.97 -18.78
C ALA A 90 -0.31 3.40 -17.34
N GLY A 91 0.25 2.75 -16.32
CA GLY A 91 0.07 3.09 -14.90
C GLY A 91 0.57 4.48 -14.48
N ARG A 92 1.38 5.18 -15.28
CA ARG A 92 1.80 6.56 -14.98
C ARG A 92 0.84 7.63 -15.50
N VAL A 93 -0.18 7.24 -16.26
CA VAL A 93 -1.20 8.14 -16.76
C VAL A 93 -2.34 8.21 -15.76
N PHE A 94 -2.63 9.42 -15.29
CA PHE A 94 -3.86 9.70 -14.55
C PHE A 94 -4.97 10.06 -15.53
N THR A 95 -6.14 9.49 -15.28
CA THR A 95 -7.36 9.67 -16.07
C THR A 95 -8.43 10.25 -15.17
N ASP A 96 -9.16 11.25 -15.67
CA ASP A 96 -10.27 11.85 -14.95
C ASP A 96 -11.35 10.79 -14.69
N LEU A 97 -11.76 10.65 -13.42
CA LEU A 97 -12.85 9.77 -13.03
C LEU A 97 -14.15 10.56 -13.10
N SER A 98 -14.56 10.98 -14.30
CA SER A 98 -15.74 11.84 -14.48
C SER A 98 -16.97 11.27 -13.76
N SER A 99 -17.69 12.15 -13.06
CA SER A 99 -18.89 11.75 -12.33
C SER A 99 -19.96 11.22 -13.29
N ARG A 100 -20.59 10.10 -12.95
CA ARG A 100 -21.74 9.54 -13.65
C ARG A 100 -22.97 9.60 -12.76
N ILE A 101 -24.12 9.89 -13.37
CA ILE A 101 -25.38 10.01 -12.65
C ILE A 101 -26.08 8.64 -12.63
N PHE A 102 -26.35 8.13 -11.44
CA PHE A 102 -27.18 6.95 -11.21
C PHE A 102 -28.26 7.31 -10.19
N GLU A 103 -29.53 7.02 -10.50
CA GLU A 103 -30.66 7.35 -9.63
C GLU A 103 -30.64 8.80 -9.13
N GLN A 104 -30.36 9.75 -10.05
CA GLN A 104 -30.27 11.20 -9.80
C GLN A 104 -29.11 11.64 -8.89
N LEU A 105 -28.19 10.73 -8.56
CA LEU A 105 -27.05 11.01 -7.70
C LEU A 105 -25.73 10.85 -8.47
N PRO A 106 -24.77 11.76 -8.30
CA PRO A 106 -23.46 11.63 -8.92
C PRO A 106 -22.59 10.61 -8.16
N TYR A 107 -21.95 9.73 -8.93
CA TYR A 107 -20.95 8.77 -8.46
C TYR A 107 -19.68 8.89 -9.28
N PHE A 108 -18.53 8.81 -8.62
CA PHE A 108 -17.26 8.58 -9.28
C PHE A 108 -17.00 7.08 -9.31
N ILE A 109 -17.01 6.46 -10.49
CA ILE A 109 -16.75 5.03 -10.65
C ILE A 109 -15.24 4.82 -10.72
N THR A 110 -14.71 3.93 -9.89
CA THR A 110 -13.25 3.67 -9.82
C THR A 110 -12.71 2.90 -11.03
N THR A 111 -13.62 2.35 -11.84
CA THR A 111 -13.37 1.59 -13.07
C THR A 111 -14.16 2.19 -14.24
N PRO A 112 -13.81 3.41 -14.68
CA PRO A 112 -14.62 4.17 -15.66
C PRO A 112 -14.69 3.51 -17.04
N GLU A 113 -13.72 2.64 -17.35
CA GLU A 113 -13.60 1.88 -18.61
C GLU A 113 -14.39 0.57 -18.61
N ALA A 114 -14.96 0.17 -17.47
CA ALA A 114 -15.74 -1.08 -17.39
C ALA A 114 -17.04 -0.98 -18.20
N ASP A 115 -17.59 -2.13 -18.61
CA ASP A 115 -18.89 -2.18 -19.29
C ASP A 115 -20.04 -1.63 -18.40
N GLU A 116 -21.16 -1.27 -19.04
CA GLU A 116 -22.30 -0.66 -18.35
C GLU A 116 -22.87 -1.52 -17.20
N ALA A 117 -22.95 -2.85 -17.41
CA ALA A 117 -23.44 -3.75 -16.38
C ALA A 117 -22.52 -3.77 -15.16
N THR A 118 -21.22 -3.66 -15.37
CA THR A 118 -20.20 -3.58 -14.33
C THR A 118 -20.26 -2.24 -13.60
N GLN A 119 -20.43 -1.13 -14.31
CA GLN A 119 -20.63 0.19 -13.69
C GLN A 119 -21.90 0.25 -12.83
N LEU A 120 -23.01 -0.37 -13.29
CA LEU A 120 -24.24 -0.48 -12.51
C LEU A 120 -24.04 -1.29 -11.21
N ARG A 121 -23.25 -2.37 -11.25
CA ARG A 121 -22.91 -3.12 -10.03
C ARG A 121 -22.09 -2.29 -9.05
N SER A 122 -21.24 -1.39 -9.53
CA SER A 122 -20.39 -0.52 -8.70
C SER A 122 -21.14 0.54 -7.91
N VAL A 123 -22.42 0.77 -8.21
CA VAL A 123 -23.30 1.69 -7.47
C VAL A 123 -24.44 0.98 -6.74
N SER A 124 -24.41 -0.36 -6.70
CA SER A 124 -25.49 -1.15 -6.10
C SER A 124 -25.74 -0.75 -4.64
N PRO A 125 -27.02 -0.61 -4.23
CA PRO A 125 -27.38 -0.28 -2.86
C PRO A 125 -26.97 -1.38 -1.87
N ASP A 126 -26.76 -2.62 -2.33
CA ASP A 126 -26.35 -3.74 -1.48
C ASP A 126 -24.85 -3.73 -1.15
N LEU A 127 -24.05 -2.90 -1.82
CA LEU A 127 -22.63 -2.80 -1.52
C LEU A 127 -22.41 -2.22 -0.11
N PRO A 128 -21.49 -2.82 0.67
CA PRO A 128 -20.97 -2.20 1.87
C PRO A 128 -20.46 -0.79 1.58
N ARG A 129 -20.68 0.10 2.54
CA ARG A 129 -20.27 1.51 2.44
C ARG A 129 -19.75 2.03 3.76
N PHE A 130 -18.99 3.10 3.71
CA PHE A 130 -18.58 3.86 4.89
C PHE A 130 -18.34 5.33 4.51
N THR A 131 -18.48 6.23 5.48
CA THR A 131 -18.06 7.63 5.30
C THR A 131 -16.57 7.71 5.58
N LEU A 132 -15.84 8.38 4.69
CA LEU A 132 -14.44 8.74 4.83
C LEU A 132 -14.35 10.25 4.97
N ARG A 133 -13.66 10.72 6.01
CA ARG A 133 -13.45 12.14 6.27
C ARG A 133 -12.00 12.41 6.65
N GLY A 134 -11.38 13.45 6.13
CA GLY A 134 -10.00 13.80 6.47
C GLY A 134 -9.60 15.19 5.99
N GLY A 135 -8.43 15.63 6.46
CA GLY A 135 -7.79 16.82 5.89
C GLY A 135 -7.26 16.50 4.50
N ALA A 136 -7.36 17.45 3.59
CA ALA A 136 -6.87 17.32 2.23
C ALA A 136 -6.26 18.64 1.74
N ASP A 137 -5.15 18.53 1.03
CA ASP A 137 -4.42 19.64 0.38
C ASP A 137 -4.73 19.66 -1.13
N GLU A 138 -4.05 20.53 -1.89
CA GLU A 138 -4.27 20.74 -3.34
C GLU A 138 -4.33 19.43 -4.15
N GLU A 139 -3.43 18.48 -3.86
CA GLU A 139 -3.43 17.14 -4.42
C GLU A 139 -3.30 16.13 -3.28
N THR A 140 -4.32 15.28 -3.10
CA THR A 140 -4.34 14.31 -1.99
C THR A 140 -4.64 12.90 -2.49
N PRO A 141 -3.80 11.89 -2.22
CA PRO A 141 -4.16 10.50 -2.46
C PRO A 141 -5.28 10.06 -1.52
N LEU A 142 -6.34 9.48 -2.07
CA LEU A 142 -7.49 9.03 -1.29
C LEU A 142 -7.25 7.59 -0.81
N PRO A 143 -7.20 7.32 0.51
CA PRO A 143 -7.03 5.96 1.02
C PRO A 143 -8.31 5.15 0.85
N LEU A 144 -8.25 4.11 0.02
CA LEU A 144 -9.42 3.32 -0.37
C LEU A 144 -9.15 1.81 -0.25
N PRO A 145 -10.18 0.99 0.01
CA PRO A 145 -10.07 -0.46 -0.13
C PRO A 145 -9.57 -0.82 -1.52
N GLY A 146 -8.82 -1.90 -1.64
CA GLY A 146 -8.33 -2.37 -2.94
C GLY A 146 -9.43 -2.79 -3.92
N ASP A 147 -10.66 -2.97 -3.45
CA ASP A 147 -11.88 -3.31 -4.18
C ASP A 147 -12.95 -2.20 -4.08
N ALA A 148 -12.52 -0.94 -3.88
CA ALA A 148 -13.38 0.22 -3.92
C ALA A 148 -14.09 0.31 -5.28
N ALA A 149 -15.41 0.45 -5.25
CA ALA A 149 -16.27 0.38 -6.43
C ALA A 149 -16.66 1.77 -6.94
N SER A 150 -17.08 2.64 -6.02
CA SER A 150 -17.49 4.00 -6.34
C SER A 150 -17.40 4.92 -5.13
N LEU A 151 -17.36 6.21 -5.42
CA LEU A 151 -17.30 7.30 -4.45
C LEU A 151 -18.49 8.22 -4.67
N LYS A 152 -19.10 8.70 -3.59
CA LYS A 152 -20.29 9.55 -3.63
C LYS A 152 -20.17 10.70 -2.62
N GLY A 153 -20.61 11.89 -3.02
CA GLY A 153 -20.78 13.03 -2.10
C GLY A 153 -19.49 13.77 -1.75
N PHE A 154 -18.37 13.47 -2.40
CA PHE A 154 -17.14 14.23 -2.27
C PHE A 154 -17.25 15.56 -3.03
N GLU A 155 -16.97 16.68 -2.37
CA GLU A 155 -16.94 18.01 -2.98
C GLU A 155 -15.54 18.32 -3.52
N LEU A 156 -15.33 18.03 -4.82
CA LEU A 156 -14.03 18.06 -5.47
C LEU A 156 -14.05 18.99 -6.69
N ASP A 157 -12.92 19.65 -6.95
CA ASP A 157 -12.63 20.31 -8.22
C ASP A 157 -12.14 19.32 -9.28
N GLY A 158 -11.59 18.18 -8.86
CA GLY A 158 -11.18 17.10 -9.74
C GLY A 158 -10.93 15.79 -8.99
N ILE A 159 -10.98 14.69 -9.74
CA ILE A 159 -10.63 13.36 -9.24
C ILE A 159 -10.06 12.52 -10.37
N GLU A 160 -8.94 11.87 -10.11
CA GLU A 160 -8.23 11.12 -11.13
C GLU A 160 -7.76 9.76 -10.59
N GLY A 161 -7.73 8.77 -11.47
CA GLY A 161 -7.23 7.42 -11.21
C GLY A 161 -6.16 7.00 -12.21
N ASN A 162 -5.26 6.12 -11.79
CA ASN A 162 -4.28 5.49 -12.68
C ASN A 162 -4.45 3.96 -12.75
N ALA A 163 -3.74 3.30 -13.68
CA ALA A 163 -3.87 1.84 -13.87
C ALA A 163 -3.36 1.00 -12.68
N MET A 164 -2.57 1.59 -11.77
CA MET A 164 -2.18 0.96 -10.50
C MET A 164 -3.23 1.19 -9.41
N GLY A 165 -4.40 1.73 -9.77
CA GLY A 165 -5.54 1.97 -8.90
C GLY A 165 -5.33 3.10 -7.89
N THR A 166 -4.25 3.88 -7.98
CA THR A 166 -4.09 5.09 -7.18
C THR A 166 -5.18 6.06 -7.58
N ILE A 167 -5.94 6.57 -6.61
CA ILE A 167 -6.93 7.63 -6.82
C ILE A 167 -6.47 8.86 -6.06
N ARG A 168 -6.35 9.99 -6.76
CA ARG A 168 -6.06 11.30 -6.17
C ARG A 168 -7.23 12.24 -6.35
N ILE A 169 -7.41 13.11 -5.37
CA ILE A 169 -8.48 14.10 -5.35
C ILE A 169 -7.90 15.51 -5.30
N PHE A 170 -8.64 16.45 -5.87
CA PHE A 170 -8.39 17.88 -5.82
C PHE A 170 -9.58 18.50 -5.08
N PRO A 171 -9.48 18.71 -3.76
CA PRO A 171 -10.62 19.05 -2.92
C PRO A 171 -10.99 20.53 -3.02
N LYS A 172 -12.29 20.85 -2.92
CA LYS A 172 -12.78 22.25 -2.85
C LYS A 172 -12.48 22.93 -1.52
N HIS A 173 -12.29 22.12 -0.48
CA HIS A 173 -12.19 22.52 0.92
C HIS A 173 -11.06 21.76 1.60
N SER A 174 -10.45 22.35 2.62
CA SER A 174 -9.34 21.74 3.38
C SER A 174 -9.75 20.49 4.17
N VAL A 175 -11.05 20.25 4.32
CA VAL A 175 -11.61 19.01 4.86
C VAL A 175 -12.51 18.44 3.80
N VAL A 176 -12.27 17.18 3.48
CA VAL A 176 -13.09 16.43 2.53
C VAL A 176 -13.86 15.34 3.28
N GLU A 177 -15.11 15.13 2.87
CA GLU A 177 -15.96 14.06 3.35
C GLU A 177 -16.70 13.42 2.17
N GLY A 178 -16.90 12.11 2.22
CA GLY A 178 -17.76 11.43 1.27
C GLY A 178 -17.97 9.96 1.62
N THR A 179 -18.84 9.30 0.87
CA THR A 179 -19.15 7.89 1.03
C THR A 179 -18.37 7.04 0.03
N VAL A 180 -17.73 5.99 0.52
CA VAL A 180 -17.04 4.97 -0.29
C VAL A 180 -17.90 3.71 -0.34
N LEU A 181 -18.17 3.18 -1.53
CA LEU A 181 -18.76 1.86 -1.75
C LEU A 181 -17.65 0.88 -2.13
N TRP A 182 -17.65 -0.33 -1.58
CA TRP A 182 -16.57 -1.31 -1.75
C TRP A 182 -17.09 -2.75 -1.73
N LYS A 183 -16.20 -3.73 -1.91
CA LYS A 183 -16.54 -5.15 -2.15
C LYS A 183 -17.35 -5.41 -3.41
N SER A 184 -17.15 -4.59 -4.44
CA SER A 184 -17.59 -4.96 -5.77
C SER A 184 -16.62 -6.00 -6.36
N LEU A 185 -17.07 -6.75 -7.36
CA LEU A 185 -16.19 -7.60 -8.18
C LEU A 185 -15.29 -6.78 -9.13
N THR A 186 -15.32 -5.45 -9.04
CA THR A 186 -14.49 -4.55 -9.84
C THR A 186 -13.17 -4.24 -9.17
N ASN A 187 -12.12 -4.09 -9.98
CA ASN A 187 -10.81 -3.68 -9.51
C ASN A 187 -10.40 -2.34 -10.11
N PRO A 188 -10.11 -1.30 -9.29
CA PRO A 188 -9.53 -0.05 -9.79
C PRO A 188 -8.19 -0.26 -10.51
N GLU A 189 -7.49 -1.35 -10.20
CA GLU A 189 -6.22 -1.71 -10.81
C GLU A 189 -6.42 -2.49 -12.12
N SER A 190 -5.62 -2.17 -13.12
CA SER A 190 -5.61 -2.91 -14.39
C SER A 190 -5.17 -4.36 -14.17
N PRO A 191 -5.52 -5.27 -15.11
CA PRO A 191 -4.96 -6.61 -15.14
C PRO A 191 -3.41 -6.62 -15.11
N PRO A 192 -2.78 -7.75 -14.75
CA PRO A 192 -1.34 -7.83 -14.65
C PRO A 192 -0.59 -7.56 -15.95
N SER A 193 0.62 -7.03 -15.82
CA SER A 193 1.63 -6.96 -16.88
C SER A 193 2.84 -7.83 -16.56
N ASP A 194 3.80 -7.94 -17.49
CA ASP A 194 5.05 -8.70 -17.27
C ASP A 194 5.84 -8.19 -16.05
N GLU A 195 5.76 -6.89 -15.74
CA GLU A 195 6.41 -6.30 -14.56
C GLU A 195 5.83 -6.85 -13.25
N ASP A 196 4.56 -7.27 -13.26
CA ASP A 196 3.91 -7.89 -12.10
C ASP A 196 4.44 -9.30 -11.82
N LEU A 197 5.26 -9.87 -12.72
CA LEU A 197 5.97 -11.15 -12.57
C LEU A 197 7.50 -10.98 -12.51
N TYR A 198 8.02 -9.78 -12.79
CA TYR A 198 9.46 -9.55 -12.88
C TYR A 198 10.16 -9.58 -11.50
N ILE A 199 11.30 -10.28 -11.45
CA ILE A 199 12.18 -10.36 -10.27
C ILE A 199 13.58 -9.86 -10.65
N PRO A 200 14.12 -8.86 -9.92
CA PRO A 200 15.48 -8.40 -10.12
C PRO A 200 16.51 -9.53 -9.95
N LYS A 201 17.50 -9.59 -10.86
CA LYS A 201 18.52 -10.66 -10.89
C LYS A 201 19.20 -10.89 -9.54
N LEU A 202 19.45 -9.81 -8.79
CA LEU A 202 20.12 -9.87 -7.48
C LEU A 202 19.29 -10.60 -6.41
N GLU A 203 17.97 -10.63 -6.54
CA GLU A 203 17.07 -11.24 -5.54
C GLU A 203 16.71 -12.69 -5.87
N ARG A 204 16.85 -13.10 -7.14
CA ARG A 204 16.33 -14.40 -7.64
C ARG A 204 16.81 -15.59 -6.83
N ASP A 205 18.10 -15.65 -6.50
CA ASP A 205 18.67 -16.79 -5.77
C ASP A 205 18.08 -16.91 -4.35
N ALA A 206 18.02 -15.81 -3.61
CA ALA A 206 17.48 -15.79 -2.26
C ALA A 206 15.97 -16.11 -2.23
N VAL A 207 15.22 -15.55 -3.19
CA VAL A 207 13.79 -15.80 -3.37
C VAL A 207 13.54 -17.27 -3.72
N ARG A 208 14.25 -17.82 -4.73
CA ARG A 208 14.10 -19.21 -5.15
C ARG A 208 14.42 -20.20 -4.04
N LYS A 209 15.47 -19.94 -3.25
CA LYS A 209 15.78 -20.74 -2.05
C LYS A 209 14.67 -20.70 -1.02
N SER A 210 14.07 -19.52 -0.81
CA SER A 210 12.94 -19.36 0.12
C SER A 210 11.68 -20.09 -0.38
N LEU A 211 11.44 -20.13 -1.71
CA LEU A 211 10.37 -20.95 -2.28
C LEU A 211 10.60 -22.46 -2.07
N ARG A 212 11.84 -22.94 -2.15
CA ARG A 212 12.16 -24.34 -1.78
C ARG A 212 11.84 -24.63 -0.32
N ASP A 213 12.11 -23.70 0.59
CA ASP A 213 11.83 -23.84 2.03
C ASP A 213 10.32 -23.97 2.31
N VAL A 214 9.46 -23.42 1.44
CA VAL A 214 7.99 -23.55 1.50
C VAL A 214 7.41 -24.56 0.52
N GLN A 215 8.24 -25.37 -0.13
CA GLN A 215 7.85 -26.38 -1.11
C GLN A 215 7.09 -25.83 -2.33
N LEU A 216 7.40 -24.59 -2.72
CA LEU A 216 6.80 -23.91 -3.87
C LEU A 216 7.81 -23.62 -5.00
N ASP A 217 8.88 -24.42 -5.11
CA ASP A 217 9.83 -24.27 -6.22
C ASP A 217 9.12 -24.49 -7.57
N PRO A 218 9.10 -23.49 -8.47
CA PRO A 218 8.46 -23.62 -9.78
C PRO A 218 8.98 -24.80 -10.58
N GLU A 219 10.28 -25.13 -10.49
CA GLU A 219 10.86 -26.25 -11.23
C GLU A 219 10.29 -27.61 -10.80
N VAL A 220 9.82 -27.69 -9.55
CA VAL A 220 9.17 -28.88 -9.00
C VAL A 220 7.69 -28.85 -9.34
N ILE A 221 7.01 -27.72 -9.09
CA ILE A 221 5.57 -27.56 -9.34
C ILE A 221 5.21 -27.80 -10.81
N ASP A 222 6.02 -27.27 -11.75
CA ASP A 222 5.71 -27.36 -13.18
C ASP A 222 5.77 -28.81 -13.71
N ARG A 223 6.47 -29.70 -13.00
CA ARG A 223 6.53 -31.14 -13.32
C ARG A 223 5.37 -31.94 -12.75
N LEU A 224 4.59 -31.37 -11.83
CA LEU A 224 3.41 -32.01 -11.27
C LEU A 224 2.27 -32.03 -12.30
N PRO A 225 1.44 -33.09 -12.32
CA PRO A 225 0.17 -33.08 -13.03
C PRO A 225 -0.68 -31.87 -12.61
N ASN A 226 -1.44 -31.29 -13.54
CA ASN A 226 -2.25 -30.08 -13.26
C ASN A 226 -3.17 -30.23 -12.03
N ALA A 227 -3.74 -31.42 -11.81
CA ALA A 227 -4.62 -31.70 -10.68
C ALA A 227 -3.89 -31.75 -9.32
N GLU A 228 -2.57 -31.88 -9.31
CA GLU A 228 -1.72 -31.93 -8.11
C GLU A 228 -0.99 -30.60 -7.87
N ARG A 229 -1.09 -29.64 -8.79
CA ARG A 229 -0.46 -28.33 -8.62
C ARG A 229 -1.17 -27.55 -7.51
N PRO A 230 -0.42 -26.91 -6.58
CA PRO A 230 -1.03 -26.10 -5.54
C PRO A 230 -1.87 -24.97 -6.12
N THR A 231 -3.09 -24.83 -5.63
CA THR A 231 -3.99 -23.71 -5.90
C THR A 231 -3.40 -22.39 -5.41
N LEU A 232 -3.90 -21.25 -5.91
CA LEU A 232 -3.52 -19.93 -5.41
C LEU A 232 -3.64 -19.86 -3.88
N ARG A 233 -4.77 -20.32 -3.34
CA ARG A 233 -5.03 -20.35 -1.90
C ARG A 233 -3.99 -21.14 -1.13
N GLU A 234 -3.58 -22.30 -1.63
CA GLU A 234 -2.54 -23.13 -0.98
C GLU A 234 -1.17 -22.47 -1.04
N LYS A 235 -0.81 -21.85 -2.17
CA LYS A 235 0.44 -21.09 -2.30
C LYS A 235 0.49 -19.92 -1.32
N LEU A 236 -0.58 -19.12 -1.24
CA LEU A 236 -0.70 -18.00 -0.29
C LEU A 236 -0.63 -18.48 1.16
N ALA A 237 -1.34 -19.56 1.50
CA ALA A 237 -1.33 -20.13 2.85
C ALA A 237 0.06 -20.62 3.26
N ALA A 238 0.79 -21.29 2.36
CA ALA A 238 2.14 -21.78 2.63
C ALA A 238 3.13 -20.63 2.91
N ILE A 239 3.13 -19.59 2.07
CA ILE A 239 3.98 -18.40 2.25
C ILE A 239 3.61 -17.67 3.55
N GLN A 240 2.32 -17.45 3.81
CA GLN A 240 1.86 -16.78 5.03
C GLN A 240 2.27 -17.57 6.29
N ALA A 241 2.05 -18.89 6.31
CA ALA A 241 2.40 -19.72 7.46
C ALA A 241 3.92 -19.72 7.71
N TRP A 242 4.73 -19.75 6.66
CA TRP A 242 6.19 -19.67 6.78
C TRP A 242 6.66 -18.31 7.31
N MET A 243 6.13 -17.20 6.78
CA MET A 243 6.43 -15.85 7.28
C MET A 243 6.05 -15.70 8.76
N GLN A 244 4.89 -16.22 9.17
CA GLN A 244 4.44 -16.16 10.56
C GLN A 244 5.27 -17.03 11.51
N ARG A 245 5.81 -18.15 11.04
CA ARG A 245 6.59 -19.09 11.85
C ARG A 245 8.06 -18.70 11.96
N GLU A 246 8.68 -18.30 10.86
CA GLU A 246 10.13 -18.14 10.78
C GLU A 246 10.59 -16.69 11.01
N PHE A 247 9.69 -15.71 10.90
CA PHE A 247 10.03 -14.28 10.95
C PHE A 247 9.33 -13.57 12.10
N SER A 248 9.93 -12.46 12.55
CA SER A 248 9.31 -11.59 13.55
C SER A 248 9.37 -10.12 13.15
N TYR A 249 8.37 -9.36 13.62
CA TYR A 249 8.28 -7.94 13.34
C TYR A 249 9.31 -7.15 14.18
N SER A 250 10.04 -6.23 13.55
CA SER A 250 10.97 -5.31 14.23
C SER A 250 11.09 -3.99 13.50
N ARG A 251 10.94 -2.87 14.23
CA ARG A 251 11.22 -1.51 13.73
C ARG A 251 12.69 -1.10 13.88
N GLN A 252 13.45 -1.82 14.69
CA GLN A 252 14.88 -1.61 14.90
C GLN A 252 15.64 -2.69 14.16
N LEU A 253 16.34 -2.31 13.09
CA LEU A 253 17.04 -3.23 12.21
C LEU A 253 18.53 -2.91 12.17
N GLY A 254 19.34 -3.98 12.21
CA GLY A 254 20.77 -3.94 11.93
C GLY A 254 21.10 -4.25 10.46
N ILE A 255 20.09 -4.45 9.62
CA ILE A 255 20.26 -4.73 8.19
C ILE A 255 20.83 -3.49 7.51
N SER A 256 22.07 -3.58 7.07
CA SER A 256 22.72 -2.54 6.27
C SER A 256 22.97 -3.09 4.87
N SER A 257 22.40 -2.43 3.86
CA SER A 257 22.84 -2.65 2.49
C SER A 257 24.03 -1.74 2.19
N SER A 258 25.22 -2.33 2.03
CA SER A 258 26.34 -1.59 1.44
C SER A 258 26.08 -1.40 -0.04
N THR A 259 25.89 -0.15 -0.48
CA THR A 259 25.85 0.24 -1.89
C THR A 259 27.21 0.15 -2.59
N HIS A 260 28.28 -0.14 -1.84
CA HIS A 260 29.66 -0.05 -2.30
C HIS A 260 30.30 -1.39 -2.71
N VAL A 261 29.60 -2.52 -2.58
CA VAL A 261 30.20 -3.84 -2.83
C VAL A 261 29.21 -4.73 -3.59
N SER A 262 29.50 -5.03 -4.87
CA SER A 262 28.66 -5.88 -5.72
C SER A 262 28.54 -7.33 -5.24
N THR A 263 29.30 -7.72 -4.21
CA THR A 263 29.29 -9.06 -3.60
C THR A 263 28.54 -9.14 -2.27
N SER A 264 28.06 -8.02 -1.72
CA SER A 264 27.29 -8.03 -0.47
C SER A 264 25.84 -8.43 -0.72
N PRO A 265 25.23 -9.26 0.15
CA PRO A 265 23.82 -9.62 0.02
C PRO A 265 22.92 -8.39 0.13
N THR A 266 21.89 -8.31 -0.71
CA THR A 266 20.86 -7.27 -0.63
C THR A 266 20.11 -7.35 0.70
N ALA A 267 19.46 -6.26 1.10
CA ALA A 267 18.70 -6.26 2.35
C ALA A 267 17.53 -7.26 2.35
N ILE A 268 16.88 -7.49 1.20
CA ILE A 268 15.89 -8.55 1.05
C ILE A 268 16.51 -9.93 1.19
N THR A 269 17.69 -10.15 0.58
CA THR A 269 18.44 -11.41 0.77
C THR A 269 18.79 -11.64 2.24
N GLN A 270 19.29 -10.61 2.95
CA GLN A 270 19.59 -10.70 4.38
C GLN A 270 18.32 -11.00 5.19
N PHE A 271 17.21 -10.30 4.91
CA PHE A 271 15.92 -10.54 5.56
C PHE A 271 15.46 -11.99 5.40
N LEU A 272 15.42 -12.50 4.16
CA LEU A 272 14.93 -13.86 3.83
C LEU A 272 15.84 -14.97 4.37
N ARG A 273 17.17 -14.76 4.38
CA ARG A 273 18.13 -15.84 4.62
C ARG A 273 18.74 -15.85 6.02
N THR A 274 18.99 -14.67 6.61
CA THR A 274 19.77 -14.56 7.85
C THR A 274 19.01 -13.87 8.98
N GLU A 275 18.50 -12.67 8.74
CA GLU A 275 18.00 -11.78 9.80
C GLU A 275 16.63 -12.19 10.30
N ARG A 276 15.73 -12.56 9.37
CA ARG A 276 14.34 -12.99 9.64
C ARG A 276 13.56 -12.02 10.55
N ARG A 277 13.97 -10.75 10.58
CA ARG A 277 13.39 -9.67 11.36
C ARG A 277 13.27 -8.45 10.48
N GLY A 278 12.10 -7.82 10.45
CA GLY A 278 11.80 -6.73 9.53
C GLY A 278 10.54 -5.96 9.92
N HIS A 279 10.36 -4.76 9.36
CA HIS A 279 9.07 -4.06 9.40
C HIS A 279 8.24 -4.38 8.14
N CYS A 280 7.05 -3.80 8.03
CA CYS A 280 6.05 -4.10 7.00
C CYS A 280 6.63 -4.06 5.57
N GLU A 281 7.46 -3.07 5.23
CA GLU A 281 8.07 -2.98 3.90
C GLU A 281 8.93 -4.20 3.51
N TYR A 282 9.64 -4.82 4.46
CA TYR A 282 10.41 -6.04 4.20
C TYR A 282 9.49 -7.22 3.93
N PHE A 283 8.47 -7.40 4.77
CA PHE A 283 7.47 -8.47 4.61
C PHE A 283 6.75 -8.33 3.27
N ALA A 284 6.23 -7.15 2.97
CA ALA A 284 5.54 -6.85 1.73
C ALA A 284 6.44 -7.09 0.52
N SER A 285 7.65 -6.52 0.51
CA SER A 285 8.57 -6.64 -0.63
C SER A 285 9.02 -8.08 -0.87
N ALA A 286 9.41 -8.79 0.19
CA ALA A 286 9.81 -10.20 0.09
C ALA A 286 8.65 -11.08 -0.39
N THR A 287 7.44 -10.82 0.10
CA THR A 287 6.23 -11.55 -0.31
C THR A 287 5.91 -11.33 -1.78
N VAL A 288 5.95 -10.08 -2.26
CA VAL A 288 5.75 -9.78 -3.69
C VAL A 288 6.75 -10.58 -4.53
N LEU A 289 8.04 -10.52 -4.19
CA LEU A 289 9.07 -11.20 -4.97
C LEU A 289 8.93 -12.73 -4.94
N MET A 290 8.58 -13.31 -3.79
CA MET A 290 8.30 -14.75 -3.67
C MET A 290 7.10 -15.19 -4.51
N LEU A 291 6.01 -14.42 -4.50
CA LEU A 291 4.83 -14.73 -5.31
C LEU A 291 5.13 -14.65 -6.80
N ARG A 292 5.88 -13.63 -7.22
CA ARG A 292 6.35 -13.49 -8.60
C ARG A 292 7.15 -14.70 -9.05
N ASP A 293 8.07 -15.18 -8.21
CA ASP A 293 8.87 -16.36 -8.53
C ASP A 293 8.01 -17.63 -8.56
N ALA A 294 6.95 -17.70 -7.76
CA ALA A 294 5.95 -18.77 -7.77
C ALA A 294 4.94 -18.67 -8.94
N GLY A 295 5.16 -17.75 -9.89
CA GLY A 295 4.34 -17.53 -11.08
C GLY A 295 3.03 -16.80 -10.81
N ILE A 296 2.90 -16.11 -9.67
CA ILE A 296 1.70 -15.36 -9.31
C ILE A 296 1.99 -13.86 -9.48
N PRO A 297 1.21 -13.14 -10.33
CA PRO A 297 1.38 -11.70 -10.45
C PRO A 297 1.09 -10.98 -9.13
N ALA A 298 2.01 -10.11 -8.73
CA ALA A 298 1.97 -9.43 -7.44
C ALA A 298 2.47 -7.99 -7.51
N ARG A 299 1.87 -7.08 -6.74
CA ARG A 299 2.24 -5.67 -6.61
C ARG A 299 2.51 -5.29 -5.16
N TYR A 300 3.38 -4.30 -4.97
CA TYR A 300 3.62 -3.69 -3.67
C TYR A 300 2.61 -2.57 -3.44
N ALA A 301 1.91 -2.59 -2.32
CA ALA A 301 0.94 -1.56 -1.95
C ALA A 301 1.34 -0.86 -0.66
N ILE A 302 1.02 0.44 -0.59
CA ILE A 302 1.14 1.26 0.61
C ILE A 302 -0.20 1.90 0.94
N GLY A 303 -0.35 2.30 2.20
CA GLY A 303 -1.53 2.97 2.69
C GLY A 303 -1.62 2.87 4.19
N TYR A 304 -2.82 2.59 4.71
CA TYR A 304 -3.08 2.55 6.13
C TYR A 304 -3.81 1.26 6.53
N ALA A 305 -3.49 0.74 7.71
CA ALA A 305 -4.27 -0.30 8.35
C ALA A 305 -5.31 0.30 9.31
N THR A 306 -6.54 -0.19 9.25
CA THR A 306 -7.62 0.29 10.12
C THR A 306 -7.65 -0.53 11.41
N MET A 307 -7.03 0.00 12.47
CA MET A 307 -6.86 -0.72 13.75
C MET A 307 -7.40 0.03 14.99
N GLU A 308 -7.48 1.36 14.95
CA GLU A 308 -7.94 2.16 16.10
C GLU A 308 -9.43 2.49 15.97
N ARG A 309 -10.19 2.20 17.02
CA ARG A 309 -11.63 2.49 17.10
C ARG A 309 -11.90 3.55 18.15
N ASP A 310 -12.60 4.61 17.76
CA ASP A 310 -13.23 5.56 18.68
C ASP A 310 -14.58 4.97 19.13
N VAL A 311 -14.57 4.29 20.27
CA VAL A 311 -15.77 3.63 20.81
C VAL A 311 -16.87 4.63 21.14
N LYS A 312 -16.54 5.89 21.46
CA LYS A 312 -17.53 6.91 21.82
C LYS A 312 -18.28 7.43 20.61
N ARG A 313 -17.57 7.67 19.49
CA ARG A 313 -18.16 8.15 18.24
C ARG A 313 -18.66 7.03 17.33
N GLY A 314 -18.22 5.79 17.55
CA GLY A 314 -18.50 4.67 16.65
C GLY A 314 -17.69 4.73 15.35
N GLU A 315 -16.60 5.51 15.36
CA GLU A 315 -15.70 5.74 14.24
C GLU A 315 -14.43 4.90 14.36
N PHE A 316 -13.67 4.85 13.27
CA PHE A 316 -12.31 4.36 13.24
C PHE A 316 -11.36 5.50 12.90
N ILE A 317 -10.24 5.55 13.61
CA ILE A 317 -9.22 6.59 13.49
C ILE A 317 -8.07 6.04 12.66
N ILE A 318 -7.66 6.79 11.64
CA ILE A 318 -6.48 6.50 10.83
C ILE A 318 -5.43 7.56 11.14
N ARG A 319 -4.28 7.10 11.63
CA ARG A 319 -3.13 7.94 11.97
C ARG A 319 -1.97 7.69 11.03
N GLY A 320 -1.01 8.61 10.97
CA GLY A 320 0.26 8.38 10.29
C GLY A 320 0.96 7.10 10.80
N THR A 321 0.86 6.81 12.11
CA THR A 321 1.37 5.57 12.74
C THR A 321 0.69 4.30 12.28
N HIS A 322 -0.47 4.39 11.63
CA HIS A 322 -1.15 3.26 11.01
C HIS A 322 -0.69 3.00 9.57
N GLY A 323 0.26 3.79 9.08
CA GLY A 323 0.90 3.56 7.78
C GLY A 323 1.43 2.14 7.67
N HIS A 324 1.12 1.48 6.56
CA HIS A 324 1.39 0.08 6.36
C HIS A 324 1.72 -0.24 4.90
N ALA A 325 2.49 -1.31 4.69
CA ALA A 325 2.82 -1.84 3.37
C ALA A 325 2.45 -3.31 3.31
N TRP A 326 1.90 -3.75 2.17
CA TRP A 326 1.46 -5.13 1.95
C TRP A 326 1.58 -5.53 0.47
N CYS A 327 1.24 -6.79 0.17
CA CYS A 327 1.22 -7.32 -1.17
C CYS A 327 -0.20 -7.29 -1.75
N ARG A 328 -0.34 -6.94 -3.02
CA ARG A 328 -1.55 -7.16 -3.82
C ARG A 328 -1.30 -8.35 -4.73
N VAL A 329 -2.25 -9.27 -4.82
CA VAL A 329 -2.08 -10.54 -5.55
C VAL A 329 -3.19 -10.67 -6.58
N TRP A 330 -2.83 -11.08 -7.81
CA TRP A 330 -3.83 -11.35 -8.83
C TRP A 330 -4.46 -12.74 -8.64
N ASP A 331 -5.78 -12.78 -8.48
CA ASP A 331 -6.57 -14.01 -8.57
C ASP A 331 -7.17 -14.12 -9.99
N GLU A 332 -6.60 -15.03 -10.78
CA GLU A 332 -7.04 -15.32 -12.15
C GLU A 332 -8.47 -15.88 -12.20
N THR A 333 -8.93 -16.54 -11.13
CA THR A 333 -10.29 -17.13 -11.08
C THR A 333 -11.35 -16.05 -11.05
N THR A 334 -11.08 -14.96 -10.32
CA THR A 334 -12.00 -13.83 -10.17
C THR A 334 -11.63 -12.63 -11.05
N ASN A 335 -10.49 -12.68 -11.73
CA ASN A 335 -9.89 -11.53 -12.43
C ASN A 335 -9.80 -10.29 -11.53
N ALA A 336 -9.27 -10.46 -10.33
CA ALA A 336 -9.20 -9.39 -9.34
C ALA A 336 -7.90 -9.42 -8.53
N TRP A 337 -7.38 -8.24 -8.21
CA TRP A 337 -6.37 -8.05 -7.19
C TRP A 337 -6.96 -8.13 -5.78
N ILE A 338 -6.37 -8.99 -4.95
CA ILE A 338 -6.71 -9.17 -3.54
C ILE A 338 -5.57 -8.67 -2.64
N ASP A 339 -5.92 -8.15 -1.46
CA ASP A 339 -4.93 -7.80 -0.45
C ASP A 339 -4.37 -9.04 0.23
N PHE A 340 -3.05 -9.13 0.33
CA PHE A 340 -2.32 -10.19 1.00
C PHE A 340 -1.23 -9.62 1.89
N ASP A 341 -1.42 -9.73 3.20
CA ASP A 341 -0.47 -9.22 4.20
C ASP A 341 0.13 -10.37 5.01
N THR A 342 1.43 -10.56 4.87
CA THR A 342 2.21 -11.59 5.59
C THR A 342 2.85 -11.05 6.86
N THR A 343 2.65 -9.77 7.19
CA THR A 343 3.20 -9.16 8.40
C THR A 343 2.57 -9.81 9.65
N PRO A 344 3.38 -10.33 10.60
CA PRO A 344 2.87 -11.00 11.79
C PRO A 344 1.96 -10.09 12.63
N SER A 345 0.75 -10.53 12.96
CA SER A 345 -0.34 -9.71 13.54
C SER A 345 0.01 -8.97 14.85
N VAL A 346 1.03 -9.46 15.56
CA VAL A 346 1.62 -8.81 16.76
C VAL A 346 2.08 -7.38 16.51
N TRP A 347 2.31 -6.99 15.25
CA TRP A 347 2.69 -5.64 14.88
C TRP A 347 1.68 -4.58 15.35
N SER A 348 0.37 -4.89 15.31
CA SER A 348 -0.70 -3.98 15.75
C SER A 348 -0.58 -3.57 17.22
N ALA A 349 -0.03 -4.44 18.08
CA ALA A 349 0.22 -4.15 19.49
C ALA A 349 1.49 -3.33 19.73
N THR A 350 2.34 -3.15 18.71
CA THR A 350 3.60 -2.38 18.78
C THR A 350 3.46 -0.93 18.31
N VAL A 351 2.26 -0.53 17.86
CA VAL A 351 1.95 0.87 17.57
C VAL A 351 1.72 1.61 18.89
N PRO A 352 2.53 2.62 19.23
CA PRO A 352 2.39 3.33 20.49
C PRO A 352 1.04 4.08 20.55
N PRO A 353 0.32 4.05 21.69
CA PRO A 353 -0.88 4.86 21.87
C PRO A 353 -0.53 6.36 21.83
N PRO A 354 -1.50 7.26 21.55
CA PRO A 354 -1.25 8.70 21.50
C PRO A 354 -0.55 9.18 22.79
N ALA A 355 0.52 9.95 22.61
CA ALA A 355 1.58 10.13 23.60
C ALA A 355 1.21 11.03 24.78
N SER A 356 0.10 11.78 24.74
CA SER A 356 -0.28 12.70 25.83
C SER A 356 -1.79 12.98 25.95
N LEU A 357 -2.21 13.44 27.14
CA LEU A 357 -3.58 13.94 27.39
C LEU A 357 -3.92 15.15 26.51
N THR A 358 -2.94 16.02 26.25
CA THR A 358 -3.09 17.15 25.33
C THR A 358 -3.31 16.69 23.90
N GLN A 359 -2.61 15.64 23.46
CA GLN A 359 -2.84 15.04 22.15
C GLN A 359 -4.23 14.40 22.06
N ARG A 360 -4.71 13.74 23.12
CA ARG A 360 -6.10 13.24 23.18
C ARG A 360 -7.16 14.34 23.16
N PHE A 361 -6.87 15.50 23.75
CA PHE A 361 -7.75 16.67 23.70
C PHE A 361 -7.72 17.34 22.32
N ASN A 362 -6.54 17.46 21.72
CA ASN A 362 -6.40 17.93 20.34
C ASN A 362 -7.04 16.96 19.35
N ASP A 363 -6.96 15.64 19.56
CA ASP A 363 -7.66 14.62 18.78
C ASP A 363 -9.20 14.75 18.90
N TRP A 364 -9.69 15.30 20.03
CA TRP A 364 -11.12 15.61 20.20
C TRP A 364 -11.54 16.88 19.44
N LEU A 365 -10.63 17.86 19.32
CA LEU A 365 -10.83 19.13 18.60
C LEU A 365 -10.55 19.04 17.09
N GLN A 366 -9.56 18.25 16.70
CA GLN A 366 -9.23 17.96 15.31
C GLN A 366 -10.18 16.87 14.82
N LEU A 367 -11.15 17.31 14.02
CA LEU A 367 -12.26 16.59 13.40
C LEU A 367 -13.55 16.51 14.22
#